data_AF-A0A2E4REA9-F1
#
_entry.id   AF-A0A2E4REA9-F1
#
_cell.length_a   1.000
_cell.length_b   1.000
_cell.length_c   1.000
_cell.angle_alpha   90.00
_cell.angle_beta   90.00
_cell.angle_gamma   90.00
#
_symmetry.space_group_name_H-M   'P 1'
#
loop_
_entity.id
_entity.type
_entity.pdbx_description
1 polymer ?
#
loop_
_entity_poly.entity_id
_entity_poly.type
_entity_poly.pdbx_seq_one_letter_code
_entity_poly.pdbx_strand_id
1 'polypeptide(L)'
;MKNLIVSIILFTTIYVQGQKIELIESFIGYTEKSEIISFTPNPKLIMSGNYKGSLNLWDLEQEKLIKTIDAHKKFINNITFHRKKNLFLTCSQDSTIKLWSFYSNKILDSLKIQHIPTLSFFRKKNNNYFVCTNNGLIFEKNPKKEEIIEIINLDETINDALLTEDETRIITCDKESIKTISLENGEIINEIKNPYSSHFLKIEIYSTDTLITWSENGIISYWDLNQQIPITEIRAKNAYNKLLINSYSEIILSGYYNDRPLVINLKEIELEKKYSENMIVVNTFLSSLDQEYLVSADVNDRHRLMTIREVDFSPLVIQERKLQDEKVFEISSRYVLINIWDDEKIDGDTLSINFNGKWVLKDYHLIKEEKTILLPLKKNEANEIIFHAENLGSIPPNTAAVRLEYDNGTKKEFNMRSDFDANGIIKLIQKDK
;
A
#
# COMPACT_ATOMS: atom_id res chain seq x y z
N MET A 1 58.36 31.48 9.53
CA MET A 1 57.84 30.31 10.27
C MET A 1 56.45 29.99 9.72
N LYS A 2 56.22 28.73 9.38
CA LYS A 2 55.04 28.21 8.67
C LYS A 2 53.75 28.38 9.50
N ASN A 3 52.73 29.04 8.94
CA ASN A 3 51.36 28.88 9.42
C ASN A 3 50.75 27.65 8.73
N LEU A 4 50.66 26.55 9.47
CA LEU A 4 49.96 25.33 9.07
C LEU A 4 48.48 25.52 9.44
N ILE A 5 47.63 25.82 8.44
CA ILE A 5 46.17 25.77 8.62
C ILE A 5 45.79 24.30 8.61
N VAL A 6 45.59 23.72 9.79
CA VAL A 6 45.02 22.38 9.93
C VAL A 6 43.51 22.51 9.69
N SER A 7 43.06 22.07 8.51
CA SER A 7 41.64 21.81 8.29
C SER A 7 41.23 20.59 9.10
N ILE A 8 40.44 20.81 10.14
CA ILE A 8 39.75 19.75 10.87
C ILE A 8 38.57 19.33 10.01
N ILE A 9 38.70 18.21 9.30
CA ILE A 9 37.58 17.55 8.64
C ILE A 9 36.75 16.90 9.75
N LEU A 10 35.66 17.58 10.13
CA LEU A 10 34.67 17.03 11.04
C LEU A 10 33.89 15.95 10.28
N PHE A 11 34.30 14.69 10.40
CA PHE A 11 33.47 13.57 9.98
C PHE A 11 32.29 13.47 10.95
N THR A 12 31.20 14.18 10.65
CA THR A 12 29.91 13.87 11.25
C THR A 12 29.50 12.50 10.71
N THR A 13 29.75 11.46 11.49
CA THR A 13 29.09 10.17 11.30
C THR A 13 27.60 10.43 11.51
N ILE A 14 26.84 10.49 10.42
CA ILE A 14 25.38 10.46 10.48
C ILE A 14 25.05 9.08 11.04
N TYR A 15 24.80 9.02 12.35
CA TYR A 15 24.11 7.87 12.93
C TYR A 15 22.70 7.89 12.32
N VAL A 16 22.49 7.08 11.28
CA VAL A 16 21.15 6.75 10.84
C VAL A 16 20.56 5.90 11.95
N GLN A 17 19.86 6.56 12.87
CA GLN A 17 19.08 5.90 13.90
C GLN A 17 17.99 5.12 13.17
N GLY A 18 18.07 3.79 13.21
CA GLY A 18 16.99 2.94 12.70
C GLY A 18 15.69 3.24 13.46
N GLN A 19 14.55 2.92 12.84
CA GLN A 19 13.25 3.11 13.47
C GLN A 19 13.23 2.54 14.88
N LYS A 20 12.83 3.38 15.83
CA LYS A 20 12.74 2.98 17.22
C LYS A 20 11.43 2.23 17.43
N ILE A 21 11.43 0.94 17.11
CA ILE A 21 10.37 0.03 17.54
C ILE A 21 11.06 -0.99 18.45
N GLU A 22 10.88 -0.80 19.75
CA GLU A 22 11.32 -1.78 20.75
C GLU A 22 10.17 -2.77 20.98
N LEU A 23 10.35 -4.00 20.47
CA LEU A 23 9.47 -5.12 20.80
C LEU A 23 9.76 -5.53 22.26
N ILE A 24 8.79 -5.29 23.14
CA ILE A 24 8.96 -5.62 24.56
C ILE A 24 8.56 -7.09 24.81
N GLU A 25 7.47 -7.53 24.19
CA GLU A 25 6.87 -8.83 24.45
C GLU A 25 6.14 -9.33 23.21
N SER A 26 6.23 -10.64 22.95
CA SER A 26 5.50 -11.30 21.88
C SER A 26 4.88 -12.58 22.39
N PHE A 27 3.58 -12.75 22.20
CA PHE A 27 2.93 -14.01 22.47
C PHE A 27 2.12 -14.51 21.27
N ILE A 28 2.13 -15.83 21.09
CA ILE A 28 1.25 -16.51 20.15
C ILE A 28 -0.09 -16.63 20.85
N GLY A 29 -0.92 -15.59 20.74
CA GLY A 29 -2.26 -15.61 21.35
C GLY A 29 -3.20 -16.60 20.68
N TYR A 30 -2.94 -16.91 19.41
CA TYR A 30 -3.96 -17.46 18.52
C TYR A 30 -3.38 -18.65 17.73
N THR A 31 -3.70 -19.87 18.18
CA THR A 31 -3.12 -21.11 17.63
C THR A 31 -3.95 -21.75 16.51
N GLU A 32 -5.16 -21.23 16.22
CA GLU A 32 -6.01 -21.74 15.14
C GLU A 32 -5.84 -20.92 13.86
N LYS A 33 -5.64 -21.62 12.73
CA LYS A 33 -5.30 -21.09 11.39
C LYS A 33 -6.37 -20.22 10.72
N SER A 34 -7.36 -19.74 11.46
CA SER A 34 -8.53 -19.08 10.85
C SER A 34 -9.20 -18.05 11.74
N GLU A 35 -8.64 -17.66 12.89
CA GLU A 35 -9.29 -16.62 13.68
C GLU A 35 -9.21 -15.25 12.98
N ILE A 36 -10.33 -14.54 12.92
CA ILE A 36 -10.35 -13.14 12.49
C ILE A 36 -10.05 -12.27 13.69
N ILE A 37 -9.16 -11.30 13.54
CA ILE A 37 -8.78 -10.37 14.58
C ILE A 37 -9.24 -8.96 14.21
N SER A 38 -9.80 -8.23 15.17
CA SER A 38 -10.30 -6.88 14.93
C SER A 38 -10.03 -6.00 16.14
N PHE A 39 -9.30 -4.90 15.94
CA PHE A 39 -9.07 -3.89 16.99
C PHE A 39 -10.39 -3.25 17.40
N THR A 40 -10.59 -3.03 18.69
CA THR A 40 -11.82 -2.37 19.16
C THR A 40 -11.62 -0.85 19.25
N PRO A 41 -12.69 -0.06 19.50
CA PRO A 41 -12.57 1.37 19.78
C PRO A 41 -11.82 1.67 21.09
N ASN A 42 -11.66 0.67 21.95
CA ASN A 42 -10.76 0.74 23.10
C ASN A 42 -9.43 0.09 22.69
N PRO A 43 -8.32 0.84 22.67
CA PRO A 43 -7.08 0.33 22.11
C PRO A 43 -6.43 -0.77 22.93
N LYS A 44 -6.83 -0.92 24.21
CA LYS A 44 -6.39 -1.98 25.11
C LYS A 44 -7.18 -3.28 24.94
N LEU A 45 -8.16 -3.29 24.04
CA LEU A 45 -9.02 -4.43 23.80
C LEU A 45 -8.95 -4.86 22.34
N ILE A 46 -8.90 -6.18 22.13
CA ILE A 46 -9.02 -6.79 20.80
C ILE A 46 -10.13 -7.84 20.81
N MET A 47 -10.79 -7.99 19.68
CA MET A 47 -11.83 -9.00 19.51
C MET A 47 -11.42 -10.00 18.44
N SER A 48 -11.47 -11.29 18.76
CA SER A 48 -11.27 -12.37 17.80
C SER A 48 -12.56 -13.16 17.55
N GLY A 49 -12.70 -13.71 16.35
CA GLY A 49 -13.80 -14.60 15.97
C GLY A 49 -13.25 -15.96 15.54
N ASN A 50 -13.80 -17.05 16.09
CA ASN A 50 -13.29 -18.40 15.85
C ASN A 50 -14.13 -19.23 14.86
N TYR A 51 -13.64 -20.42 14.50
CA TYR A 51 -14.32 -21.37 13.59
C TYR A 51 -15.71 -21.81 14.06
N LYS A 52 -15.95 -21.83 15.37
CA LYS A 52 -17.23 -22.26 15.97
C LYS A 52 -18.27 -21.14 16.03
N GLY A 53 -17.90 -19.91 15.66
CA GLY A 53 -18.80 -18.76 15.69
C GLY A 53 -18.82 -17.99 17.01
N SER A 54 -17.87 -18.24 17.91
CA SER A 54 -17.74 -17.45 19.15
C SER A 54 -16.86 -16.22 18.91
N LEU A 55 -17.21 -15.12 19.57
CA LEU A 55 -16.36 -13.93 19.70
C LEU A 55 -15.62 -14.00 21.04
N ASN A 56 -14.32 -13.74 21.02
CA ASN A 56 -13.48 -13.64 22.20
C ASN A 56 -13.00 -12.19 22.36
N LEU A 57 -13.25 -11.59 23.52
CA LEU A 57 -12.76 -10.26 23.87
C LEU A 57 -11.55 -10.42 24.80
N TRP A 58 -10.44 -9.81 24.42
CA TRP A 58 -9.16 -9.92 25.11
C TRP A 58 -8.73 -8.56 25.67
N ASP A 59 -8.17 -8.61 26.88
CA ASP A 59 -7.44 -7.50 27.51
C ASP A 59 -5.98 -7.61 27.09
N LEU A 60 -5.48 -6.57 26.42
CA LEU A 60 -4.10 -6.54 25.93
C LEU A 60 -3.12 -6.19 27.05
N GLU A 61 -3.50 -5.39 28.04
CA GLU A 61 -2.62 -5.03 29.16
C GLU A 61 -2.44 -6.19 30.13
N GLN A 62 -3.49 -6.99 30.33
CA GLN A 62 -3.50 -8.12 31.25
C GLN A 62 -3.27 -9.46 30.54
N GLU A 63 -3.08 -9.43 29.22
CA GLU A 63 -2.88 -10.59 28.35
C GLU A 63 -3.87 -11.73 28.59
N LYS A 64 -5.14 -11.38 28.82
CA LYS A 64 -6.16 -12.36 29.24
C LYS A 64 -7.44 -12.27 28.45
N LEU A 65 -8.07 -13.43 28.29
CA LEU A 65 -9.44 -13.52 27.81
C LEU A 65 -10.38 -12.92 28.86
N ILE A 66 -11.07 -11.84 28.50
CA ILE A 66 -12.08 -11.21 29.36
C ILE A 66 -13.39 -11.98 29.25
N LYS A 67 -13.78 -12.33 28.02
CA LYS A 67 -15.11 -12.85 27.74
C LYS A 67 -15.16 -13.62 26.42
N THR A 68 -15.94 -14.70 26.40
CA THR A 68 -16.39 -15.38 25.20
C THR A 68 -17.89 -15.17 25.02
N ILE A 69 -18.32 -14.91 23.78
CA ILE A 69 -19.70 -14.66 23.40
C ILE A 69 -20.06 -15.62 22.27
N ASP A 70 -21.09 -16.44 22.45
CA ASP A 70 -21.62 -17.29 21.39
C ASP A 70 -22.41 -16.45 20.39
N ALA A 71 -21.72 -15.97 19.36
CA ALA A 71 -22.23 -14.99 18.42
C ALA A 71 -22.94 -15.64 17.22
N HIS A 72 -22.38 -16.73 16.69
CA HIS A 72 -22.83 -17.39 15.46
C HIS A 72 -22.78 -18.90 15.59
N LYS A 73 -23.41 -19.61 14.65
CA LYS A 73 -23.40 -21.08 14.63
C LYS A 73 -22.28 -21.69 13.76
N LYS A 74 -21.56 -20.85 13.02
CA LYS A 74 -20.47 -21.21 12.13
C LYS A 74 -19.41 -20.11 12.13
N PHE A 75 -18.31 -20.36 11.43
CA PHE A 75 -17.20 -19.44 11.27
C PHE A 75 -17.63 -17.99 11.01
N ILE A 76 -17.02 -17.06 11.72
CA ILE A 76 -17.19 -15.61 11.52
C ILE A 76 -16.27 -15.20 10.38
N ASN A 77 -16.82 -14.65 9.31
CA ASN A 77 -16.09 -14.19 8.12
C ASN A 77 -15.60 -12.74 8.24
N ASN A 78 -16.21 -11.93 9.11
CA ASN A 78 -15.81 -10.53 9.26
C ASN A 78 -16.26 -9.95 10.59
N ILE A 79 -15.44 -9.08 11.18
CA ILE A 79 -15.76 -8.28 12.37
C ILE A 79 -15.39 -6.83 12.08
N THR A 80 -16.38 -5.94 12.01
CA THR A 80 -16.15 -4.53 11.69
C THR A 80 -16.70 -3.64 12.80
N PHE A 81 -15.85 -2.80 13.38
CA PHE A 81 -16.26 -1.80 14.36
C PHE A 81 -16.59 -0.46 13.69
N HIS A 82 -17.61 0.23 14.20
CA HIS A 82 -17.93 1.58 13.78
C HIS A 82 -16.99 2.59 14.45
N ARG A 83 -16.28 3.44 13.68
CA ARG A 83 -15.25 4.38 14.19
C ARG A 83 -15.67 5.33 15.33
N LYS A 84 -16.91 5.81 15.31
CA LYS A 84 -17.40 6.85 16.25
C LYS A 84 -18.51 6.40 17.19
N LYS A 85 -18.97 5.16 17.08
CA LYS A 85 -20.14 4.67 17.79
C LYS A 85 -19.78 3.37 18.48
N ASN A 86 -20.45 3.11 19.58
CA ASN A 86 -20.31 1.89 20.36
C ASN A 86 -20.99 0.68 19.67
N LEU A 87 -20.67 0.46 18.40
CA LEU A 87 -21.31 -0.52 17.52
C LEU A 87 -20.28 -1.36 16.76
N PHE A 88 -20.61 -2.61 16.51
CA PHE A 88 -19.86 -3.47 15.60
C PHE A 88 -20.78 -4.45 14.85
N LEU A 89 -20.31 -4.91 13.70
CA LEU A 89 -20.95 -5.90 12.86
C LEU A 89 -20.16 -7.20 12.89
N THR A 90 -20.89 -8.31 12.77
CA THR A 90 -20.31 -9.62 12.48
C THR A 90 -21.03 -10.29 11.33
N CYS A 91 -20.27 -10.87 10.42
CA CYS A 91 -20.77 -11.69 9.31
C CYS A 91 -20.29 -13.12 9.47
N SER A 92 -21.12 -14.11 9.15
CA SER A 92 -20.78 -15.53 9.35
C SER A 92 -21.20 -16.43 8.19
N GLN A 93 -20.53 -17.57 8.08
CA GLN A 93 -20.90 -18.70 7.22
C GLN A 93 -22.28 -19.30 7.56
N ASP A 94 -22.91 -18.91 8.67
CA ASP A 94 -24.31 -19.25 8.97
C ASP A 94 -25.34 -18.40 8.21
N SER A 95 -24.88 -17.58 7.26
CA SER A 95 -25.66 -16.67 6.44
C SER A 95 -26.36 -15.56 7.23
N THR A 96 -25.84 -15.23 8.42
CA THR A 96 -26.34 -14.13 9.23
C THR A 96 -25.33 -12.99 9.38
N ILE A 97 -25.88 -11.78 9.49
CA ILE A 97 -25.19 -10.56 9.87
C ILE A 97 -25.81 -10.08 11.16
N LYS A 98 -24.99 -9.73 12.15
CA LYS A 98 -25.46 -9.21 13.42
C LYS A 98 -24.85 -7.85 13.70
N LEU A 99 -25.70 -6.90 14.09
CA LEU A 99 -25.29 -5.61 14.63
C LEU A 99 -25.31 -5.70 16.15
N TRP A 100 -24.24 -5.24 16.78
CA TRP A 100 -24.03 -5.34 18.21
C TRP A 100 -23.78 -3.98 18.83
N SER A 101 -24.19 -3.82 20.09
CA SER A 101 -23.64 -2.79 20.97
C SER A 101 -22.40 -3.33 21.66
N PHE A 102 -21.26 -2.66 21.52
CA PHE A 102 -19.99 -3.15 22.04
C PHE A 102 -19.96 -3.24 23.57
N TYR A 103 -20.15 -2.14 24.30
CA TYR A 103 -20.12 -2.22 25.78
C TYR A 103 -21.20 -3.10 26.41
N SER A 104 -22.40 -3.19 25.82
CA SER A 104 -23.49 -4.00 26.40
C SER A 104 -23.47 -5.46 25.95
N ASN A 105 -22.72 -5.79 24.89
CA ASN A 105 -22.71 -7.10 24.23
C ASN A 105 -24.11 -7.58 23.79
N LYS A 106 -25.04 -6.65 23.54
CA LYS A 106 -26.39 -6.97 23.08
C LYS A 106 -26.45 -6.91 21.56
N ILE A 107 -27.15 -7.89 20.98
CA ILE A 107 -27.56 -7.85 19.57
C ILE A 107 -28.64 -6.77 19.44
N LEU A 108 -28.43 -5.84 18.52
CA LEU A 108 -29.35 -4.77 18.18
C LEU A 108 -30.17 -5.08 16.92
N ASP A 109 -29.57 -5.81 15.98
CA ASP A 109 -30.19 -6.27 14.74
C ASP A 109 -29.55 -7.61 14.33
N SER A 110 -30.34 -8.48 13.70
CA SER A 110 -29.89 -9.79 13.21
C SER A 110 -30.60 -10.10 11.91
N LEU A 111 -29.84 -10.07 10.82
CA LEU A 111 -30.33 -10.28 9.48
C LEU A 111 -29.86 -11.62 8.95
N LYS A 112 -30.78 -12.43 8.42
CA LYS A 112 -30.44 -13.64 7.65
C LYS A 112 -30.65 -13.37 6.17
N ILE A 113 -29.64 -13.69 5.37
CA ILE A 113 -29.67 -13.53 3.92
C ILE A 113 -29.50 -14.87 3.20
N GLN A 114 -29.76 -14.90 1.90
CA GLN A 114 -29.68 -16.12 1.08
C GLN A 114 -28.23 -16.58 0.87
N HIS A 115 -27.32 -15.63 0.63
CA HIS A 115 -25.91 -15.91 0.34
C HIS A 115 -25.03 -15.74 1.58
N ILE A 116 -23.79 -16.21 1.54
CA ILE A 116 -22.88 -16.12 2.68
C ILE A 116 -22.29 -14.71 2.72
N PRO A 117 -22.51 -13.92 3.79
CA PRO A 117 -21.87 -12.61 3.93
C PRO A 117 -20.38 -12.80 4.21
N THR A 118 -19.53 -12.15 3.42
CA THR A 118 -18.08 -12.24 3.48
C THR A 118 -17.44 -11.00 4.11
N LEU A 119 -18.01 -9.82 3.89
CA LEU A 119 -17.50 -8.54 4.38
C LEU A 119 -18.64 -7.64 4.82
N SER A 120 -18.38 -6.76 5.78
CA SER A 120 -19.29 -5.67 6.13
C SER A 120 -18.54 -4.40 6.50
N PHE A 121 -19.13 -3.25 6.21
CA PHE A 121 -18.60 -1.96 6.59
C PHE A 121 -19.69 -0.94 6.85
N PHE A 122 -19.42 -0.01 7.78
CA PHE A 122 -20.38 1.02 8.14
C PHE A 122 -20.29 2.22 7.21
N ARG A 123 -21.46 2.84 6.96
CA ARG A 123 -21.53 4.21 6.49
C ARG A 123 -21.21 5.15 7.66
N LYS A 124 -20.29 6.09 7.48
CA LYS A 124 -19.83 7.06 8.49
C LYS A 124 -20.93 8.09 8.81
N LYS A 125 -21.69 8.57 7.81
CA LYS A 125 -22.70 9.64 8.00
C LYS A 125 -23.94 9.18 8.79
N ASN A 126 -24.29 7.90 8.78
CA ASN A 126 -25.49 7.38 9.45
C ASN A 126 -25.22 6.01 10.12
N ASN A 127 -26.26 5.25 10.47
CA ASN A 127 -26.11 3.90 11.08
C ASN A 127 -26.27 2.78 10.04
N ASN A 128 -26.37 3.11 8.76
CA ASN A 128 -26.47 2.11 7.72
C ASN A 128 -25.14 1.37 7.59
N TYR A 129 -25.23 0.16 7.09
CA TYR A 129 -24.08 -0.67 6.82
C TYR A 129 -24.25 -1.39 5.49
N PHE A 130 -23.12 -1.70 4.88
CA PHE A 130 -23.03 -2.47 3.66
C PHE A 130 -22.57 -3.87 3.99
N VAL A 131 -23.03 -4.82 3.19
CA VAL A 131 -22.64 -6.22 3.27
C VAL A 131 -22.29 -6.69 1.87
N CYS A 132 -21.15 -7.34 1.74
CA CYS A 132 -20.75 -8.07 0.54
C CYS A 132 -20.92 -9.57 0.79
N THR A 133 -21.35 -10.30 -0.23
CA THR A 133 -21.53 -11.75 -0.17
C THR A 133 -20.48 -12.48 -1.01
N ASN A 134 -20.41 -13.80 -0.82
CA ASN A 134 -19.49 -14.67 -1.55
C ASN A 134 -19.76 -14.76 -3.05
N ASN A 135 -20.94 -14.37 -3.52
CA ASN A 135 -21.30 -14.33 -4.94
C ASN A 135 -21.22 -12.92 -5.55
N GLY A 136 -20.72 -11.92 -4.82
CA GLY A 136 -20.54 -10.57 -5.36
C GLY A 136 -21.72 -9.62 -5.19
N LEU A 137 -22.77 -10.04 -4.47
CA LEU A 137 -23.88 -9.16 -4.11
C LEU A 137 -23.43 -8.14 -3.07
N ILE A 138 -23.73 -6.87 -3.31
CA ILE A 138 -23.55 -5.77 -2.39
C ILE A 138 -24.91 -5.16 -2.10
N PHE A 139 -25.23 -5.02 -0.82
CA PHE A 139 -26.45 -4.36 -0.38
C PHE A 139 -26.21 -3.41 0.79
N GLU A 140 -27.03 -2.37 0.87
CA GLU A 140 -27.11 -1.46 2.01
C GLU A 140 -28.27 -1.84 2.92
N LYS A 141 -28.02 -1.81 4.23
CA LYS A 141 -29.01 -2.10 5.26
C LYS A 141 -29.11 -0.94 6.24
N ASN A 142 -30.32 -0.42 6.41
CA ASN A 142 -30.67 0.43 7.54
C ASN A 142 -31.15 -0.46 8.70
N PRO A 143 -30.47 -0.47 9.86
CA PRO A 143 -30.84 -1.33 10.99
C PRO A 143 -32.22 -1.03 11.60
N LYS A 144 -32.81 0.15 11.32
CA LYS A 144 -34.13 0.54 11.82
C LYS A 144 -35.28 0.13 10.89
N LYS A 145 -34.99 -0.28 9.66
CA LYS A 145 -35.98 -0.71 8.67
C LYS A 145 -35.89 -2.22 8.52
N GLU A 146 -36.92 -2.88 7.98
CA GLU A 146 -36.81 -4.29 7.61
C GLU A 146 -36.19 -4.46 6.22
N GLU A 147 -36.49 -3.53 5.31
CA GLU A 147 -35.99 -3.49 3.94
C GLU A 147 -34.45 -3.53 3.86
N ILE A 148 -33.98 -4.15 2.78
CA ILE A 148 -32.60 -4.22 2.35
C ILE A 148 -32.56 -3.64 0.95
N ILE A 149 -31.58 -2.79 0.66
CA ILE A 149 -31.43 -2.15 -0.65
C ILE A 149 -30.27 -2.85 -1.35
N GLU A 150 -30.57 -3.63 -2.38
CA GLU A 150 -29.54 -4.17 -3.27
C GLU A 150 -28.91 -3.01 -4.05
N ILE A 151 -27.57 -2.94 -4.05
CA ILE A 151 -26.81 -1.94 -4.79
C ILE A 151 -26.41 -2.50 -6.15
N ILE A 152 -25.75 -3.66 -6.15
CA ILE A 152 -25.30 -4.36 -7.36
C ILE A 152 -24.97 -5.81 -7.04
N ASN A 153 -25.10 -6.69 -8.02
CA ASN A 153 -24.46 -8.00 -8.02
C ASN A 153 -23.34 -8.03 -9.06
N LEU A 154 -22.11 -8.26 -8.61
CA LEU A 154 -20.93 -8.33 -9.48
C LEU A 154 -20.70 -9.73 -10.07
N ASP A 155 -21.44 -10.75 -9.60
CA ASP A 155 -21.25 -12.16 -9.95
C ASP A 155 -19.83 -12.70 -9.73
N GLU A 156 -19.04 -12.01 -8.88
CA GLU A 156 -17.64 -12.29 -8.60
C GLU A 156 -17.35 -12.27 -7.10
N THR A 157 -16.34 -13.02 -6.65
CA THR A 157 -15.96 -13.00 -5.22
C THR A 157 -15.24 -11.70 -4.85
N ILE A 158 -15.82 -10.91 -3.96
CA ILE A 158 -15.22 -9.68 -3.45
C ILE A 158 -14.20 -10.03 -2.35
N ASN A 159 -12.93 -9.67 -2.57
CA ASN A 159 -11.86 -9.90 -1.62
C ASN A 159 -11.81 -8.81 -0.55
N ASP A 160 -11.99 -7.56 -0.92
CA ASP A 160 -12.07 -6.43 0.00
C ASP A 160 -12.93 -5.30 -0.59
N ALA A 161 -13.49 -4.47 0.29
CA ALA A 161 -14.39 -3.39 -0.10
C ALA A 161 -14.35 -2.24 0.91
N LEU A 162 -14.43 -1.00 0.41
CA LEU A 162 -14.46 0.20 1.23
C LEU A 162 -15.31 1.32 0.61
N LEU A 163 -15.67 2.31 1.43
CA LEU A 163 -16.35 3.53 1.00
C LEU A 163 -15.34 4.64 0.74
N THR A 164 -15.58 5.41 -0.33
CA THR A 164 -14.90 6.68 -0.56
C THR A 164 -15.18 7.67 0.57
N GLU A 165 -14.30 8.67 0.75
CA GLU A 165 -14.42 9.62 1.86
C GLU A 165 -15.72 10.45 1.84
N ASP A 166 -16.20 10.77 0.65
CA ASP A 166 -17.46 11.48 0.39
C ASP A 166 -18.72 10.59 0.54
N GLU A 167 -18.54 9.27 0.62
CA GLU A 167 -19.58 8.24 0.70
C GLU A 167 -20.54 8.21 -0.48
N THR A 168 -20.03 8.52 -1.66
CA THR A 168 -20.77 8.45 -2.93
C THR A 168 -20.49 7.16 -3.69
N ARG A 169 -19.38 6.48 -3.39
CA ARG A 169 -18.89 5.32 -4.14
C ARG A 169 -18.40 4.21 -3.21
N ILE A 170 -18.54 2.97 -3.66
CA ILE A 170 -17.88 1.79 -3.08
C ILE A 170 -16.73 1.42 -4.01
N ILE A 171 -15.54 1.21 -3.46
CA ILE A 171 -14.43 0.59 -4.18
C ILE A 171 -14.33 -0.85 -3.71
N THR A 172 -14.25 -1.77 -4.65
CA THR A 172 -14.08 -3.21 -4.39
C THR A 172 -12.85 -3.73 -5.10
N CYS A 173 -12.24 -4.78 -4.56
CA CYS A 173 -11.27 -5.57 -5.29
C CYS A 173 -11.63 -7.05 -5.27
N ASP A 174 -11.30 -7.74 -6.36
CA ASP A 174 -11.48 -9.17 -6.52
C ASP A 174 -10.19 -9.81 -7.07
N LYS A 175 -10.31 -10.96 -7.71
CA LYS A 175 -9.19 -11.68 -8.30
C LYS A 175 -8.54 -10.93 -9.46
N GLU A 176 -9.31 -10.20 -10.25
CA GLU A 176 -8.86 -9.70 -11.54
C GLU A 176 -8.88 -8.18 -11.62
N SER A 177 -9.70 -7.50 -10.81
CA SER A 177 -9.84 -6.06 -10.92
C SER A 177 -10.23 -5.34 -9.65
N ILE A 178 -10.06 -4.02 -9.71
CA ILE A 178 -10.59 -3.04 -8.77
C ILE A 178 -11.77 -2.38 -9.49
N LYS A 179 -12.94 -2.36 -8.86
CA LYS A 179 -14.15 -1.75 -9.42
C LYS A 179 -14.63 -0.62 -8.52
N THR A 180 -14.89 0.56 -9.08
CA THR A 180 -15.56 1.66 -8.38
C THR A 180 -17.01 1.70 -8.78
N ILE A 181 -17.90 1.62 -7.79
CA ILE A 181 -19.35 1.49 -7.96
C ILE A 181 -20.02 2.74 -7.40
N SER A 182 -20.93 3.32 -8.16
CA SER A 182 -21.78 4.42 -7.72
C SER A 182 -22.84 3.94 -6.74
N LEU A 183 -22.98 4.62 -5.60
CA LEU A 183 -24.08 4.35 -4.66
C LEU A 183 -25.43 4.94 -5.11
N GLU A 184 -25.43 5.86 -6.07
CA GLU A 184 -26.65 6.52 -6.54
C GLU A 184 -27.50 5.59 -7.41
N ASN A 185 -26.84 4.87 -8.33
CA ASN A 185 -27.50 4.03 -9.34
C ASN A 185 -26.97 2.59 -9.38
N GLY A 186 -25.96 2.24 -8.57
CA GLY A 186 -25.38 0.90 -8.55
C GLY A 186 -24.46 0.59 -9.74
N GLU A 187 -24.17 1.56 -10.61
CA GLU A 187 -23.36 1.31 -11.81
C GLU A 187 -21.86 1.27 -11.51
N ILE A 188 -21.14 0.43 -12.26
CA ILE A 188 -19.67 0.42 -12.27
C ILE A 188 -19.19 1.65 -13.04
N ILE A 189 -18.56 2.59 -12.33
CA ILE A 189 -18.02 3.83 -12.90
C ILE A 189 -16.69 3.57 -13.62
N ASN A 190 -15.84 2.75 -13.01
CA ASN A 190 -14.53 2.39 -13.56
C ASN A 190 -14.11 0.99 -13.11
N GLU A 191 -13.20 0.40 -13.89
CA GLU A 191 -12.60 -0.89 -13.61
C GLU A 191 -11.11 -0.86 -13.97
N ILE A 192 -10.26 -1.14 -12.98
CA ILE A 192 -8.82 -1.28 -13.16
C ILE A 192 -8.49 -2.76 -13.09
N LYS A 193 -8.09 -3.35 -14.22
CA LYS A 193 -7.64 -4.75 -14.26
C LYS A 193 -6.25 -4.87 -13.66
N ASN A 194 -5.99 -5.97 -12.96
CA ASN A 194 -4.66 -6.29 -12.46
C ASN A 194 -3.73 -6.45 -13.68
N PRO A 195 -2.74 -5.56 -13.86
CA PRO A 195 -1.80 -5.68 -14.97
C PRO A 195 -0.79 -6.82 -14.73
N TYR A 196 -0.77 -7.37 -13.51
CA TYR A 196 0.09 -8.47 -13.11
C TYR A 196 -0.72 -9.76 -13.07
N SER A 197 -0.06 -10.89 -13.35
CA SER A 197 -0.63 -12.22 -13.16
C SER A 197 -0.74 -12.55 -11.66
N SER A 198 -1.64 -11.86 -10.95
CA SER A 198 -1.85 -11.94 -9.50
C SER A 198 -3.29 -11.55 -9.14
N HIS A 199 -3.68 -11.82 -7.88
CA HIS A 199 -4.97 -11.45 -7.33
C HIS A 199 -4.89 -10.24 -6.40
N PHE A 200 -5.86 -9.33 -6.43
CA PHE A 200 -5.96 -8.28 -5.41
C PHE A 200 -6.56 -8.86 -4.13
N LEU A 201 -5.89 -8.65 -3.01
CA LEU A 201 -6.30 -9.19 -1.71
C LEU A 201 -6.93 -8.15 -0.79
N LYS A 202 -6.46 -6.90 -0.88
CA LYS A 202 -6.81 -5.82 0.03
C LYS A 202 -6.75 -4.47 -0.69
N ILE A 203 -7.58 -3.54 -0.24
CA ILE A 203 -7.55 -2.14 -0.66
C ILE A 203 -7.60 -1.19 0.54
N GLU A 204 -6.99 -0.02 0.39
CA GLU A 204 -7.08 1.07 1.36
C GLU A 204 -7.05 2.43 0.65
N ILE A 205 -7.75 3.42 1.20
CA ILE A 205 -7.67 4.81 0.74
C ILE A 205 -6.38 5.45 1.29
N TYR A 206 -5.54 5.95 0.38
CA TYR A 206 -4.41 6.81 0.70
C TYR A 206 -4.85 8.28 0.82
N SER A 207 -5.59 8.75 -0.18
CA SER A 207 -6.14 10.10 -0.27
C SER A 207 -7.44 10.09 -1.09
N THR A 208 -8.08 11.24 -1.29
CA THR A 208 -9.32 11.37 -2.08
C THR A 208 -9.27 10.73 -3.45
N ASP A 209 -8.09 10.75 -4.09
CA ASP A 209 -7.89 10.31 -5.46
C ASP A 209 -6.87 9.18 -5.59
N THR A 210 -6.33 8.68 -4.46
CA THR A 210 -5.30 7.65 -4.46
C THR A 210 -5.71 6.44 -3.63
N LEU A 211 -5.64 5.26 -4.27
CA LEU A 211 -5.93 3.97 -3.66
C LEU A 211 -4.66 3.14 -3.52
N ILE A 212 -4.48 2.49 -2.37
CA ILE A 212 -3.46 1.48 -2.12
C ILE A 212 -4.08 0.11 -2.33
N THR A 213 -3.40 -0.78 -3.04
CA THR A 213 -3.81 -2.19 -3.20
C THR A 213 -2.68 -3.14 -2.88
N TRP A 214 -3.00 -4.30 -2.30
CA TRP A 214 -2.07 -5.40 -2.08
C TRP A 214 -2.43 -6.55 -3.02
N SER A 215 -1.47 -6.98 -3.82
CA SER A 215 -1.58 -8.13 -4.70
C SER A 215 -0.91 -9.35 -4.07
N GLU A 216 -1.52 -10.54 -4.18
CA GLU A 216 -1.02 -11.78 -3.58
C GLU A 216 0.47 -12.04 -3.83
N ASN A 217 0.99 -11.68 -5.00
CA ASN A 217 2.40 -11.83 -5.39
C ASN A 217 3.41 -10.91 -4.69
N GLY A 218 3.00 -10.09 -3.70
CA GLY A 218 3.92 -9.21 -2.97
C GLY A 218 4.00 -7.77 -3.49
N ILE A 219 3.19 -7.41 -4.49
CA ILE A 219 3.13 -6.03 -5.02
C ILE A 219 2.12 -5.19 -4.24
N ILE A 220 2.57 -4.02 -3.77
CA ILE A 220 1.69 -2.95 -3.29
C ILE A 220 1.71 -1.84 -4.32
N SER A 221 0.55 -1.50 -4.86
CA SER A 221 0.41 -0.48 -5.90
C SER A 221 -0.42 0.69 -5.37
N TYR A 222 0.01 1.89 -5.69
CA TYR A 222 -0.70 3.14 -5.45
C TYR A 222 -1.31 3.59 -6.77
N TRP A 223 -2.64 3.70 -6.83
CA TRP A 223 -3.38 3.98 -8.05
C TRP A 223 -3.96 5.38 -8.02
N ASP A 224 -3.85 6.09 -9.12
CA ASP A 224 -4.67 7.28 -9.37
C ASP A 224 -6.06 6.81 -9.81
N LEU A 225 -7.08 7.07 -9.01
CA LEU A 225 -8.46 6.64 -9.28
C LEU A 225 -9.10 7.36 -10.47
N ASN A 226 -8.63 8.56 -10.81
CA ASN A 226 -9.14 9.35 -11.93
C ASN A 226 -8.50 8.89 -13.24
N GLN A 227 -7.18 8.68 -13.24
CA GLN A 227 -6.43 8.27 -14.42
C GLN A 227 -6.39 6.75 -14.62
N GLN A 228 -6.70 5.96 -13.58
CA GLN A 228 -6.69 4.49 -13.60
C GLN A 228 -5.30 3.89 -13.89
N ILE A 229 -4.24 4.58 -13.45
CA ILE A 229 -2.85 4.16 -13.65
C ILE A 229 -2.12 4.03 -12.31
N PRO A 230 -1.11 3.14 -12.22
CA PRO A 230 -0.30 3.01 -11.02
C PRO A 230 0.71 4.17 -10.92
N ILE A 231 0.60 4.95 -9.85
CA ILE A 231 1.50 6.06 -9.49
C ILE A 231 2.86 5.49 -9.07
N THR A 232 2.88 4.66 -8.03
CA THR A 232 4.10 4.03 -7.49
C THR A 232 3.80 2.64 -6.97
N GLU A 233 4.85 1.84 -6.82
CA GLU A 233 4.75 0.47 -6.33
C GLU A 233 5.87 0.13 -5.36
N ILE A 234 5.55 -0.74 -4.41
CA ILE A 234 6.49 -1.37 -3.51
C ILE A 234 6.40 -2.87 -3.76
N ARG A 235 7.55 -3.50 -4.05
CA ARG A 235 7.63 -4.93 -4.37
C ARG A 235 8.30 -5.67 -3.24
N ALA A 236 7.61 -6.68 -2.75
CA ALA A 236 8.15 -7.63 -1.79
C ALA A 236 8.52 -8.95 -2.45
N LYS A 237 9.53 -9.63 -1.89
CA LYS A 237 10.00 -10.95 -2.33
C LYS A 237 9.06 -12.10 -1.96
N ASN A 238 8.12 -11.87 -1.06
CA ASN A 238 7.19 -12.87 -0.56
C ASN A 238 5.76 -12.50 -0.88
N ALA A 239 4.91 -13.52 -1.01
CA ALA A 239 3.48 -13.33 -1.16
C ALA A 239 2.86 -12.67 0.09
N TYR A 240 1.83 -11.85 -0.12
CA TYR A 240 1.02 -11.34 0.97
C TYR A 240 -0.08 -12.34 1.33
N ASN A 241 -0.24 -12.57 2.63
CA ASN A 241 -1.40 -13.28 3.15
C ASN A 241 -2.48 -12.29 3.58
N LYS A 242 -3.74 -12.72 3.44
CA LYS A 242 -4.90 -11.91 3.79
C LYS A 242 -5.06 -11.86 5.30
N LEU A 243 -4.79 -10.70 5.89
CA LEU A 243 -5.20 -10.40 7.25
C LEU A 243 -6.41 -9.46 7.22
N LEU A 244 -7.53 -9.91 7.78
CA LEU A 244 -8.74 -9.11 7.90
C LEU A 244 -8.64 -8.27 9.18
N ILE A 245 -8.14 -7.04 9.04
CA ILE A 245 -8.19 -6.03 10.12
C ILE A 245 -9.03 -4.84 9.67
N ASN A 246 -9.72 -4.24 10.64
CA ASN A 246 -10.74 -3.22 10.45
C ASN A 246 -10.15 -1.80 10.29
N SER A 247 -11.04 -0.82 10.14
CA SER A 247 -10.63 0.58 10.00
C SER A 247 -9.90 1.18 11.21
N TYR A 248 -9.81 0.52 12.36
CA TYR A 248 -9.05 1.01 13.52
C TYR A 248 -7.59 0.55 13.51
N SER A 249 -7.07 0.13 12.36
CA SER A 249 -5.66 -0.11 12.20
C SER A 249 -5.01 0.90 11.29
N GLU A 250 -3.79 1.28 11.64
CA GLU A 250 -2.86 1.80 10.65
C GLU A 250 -2.14 0.62 10.00
N ILE A 251 -2.06 0.65 8.67
CA ILE A 251 -1.38 -0.38 7.92
C ILE A 251 0.10 -0.02 7.85
N ILE A 252 0.91 -0.89 8.46
CA ILE A 252 2.35 -0.80 8.39
C ILE A 252 2.91 -2.06 7.72
N LEU A 253 3.95 -1.91 6.90
CA LEU A 253 4.73 -3.07 6.49
C LEU A 253 5.86 -3.23 7.48
N SER A 254 5.93 -4.35 8.19
CA SER A 254 7.15 -4.72 8.90
C SER A 254 7.94 -5.72 8.08
N GLY A 255 9.26 -5.75 8.16
CA GLY A 255 10.05 -6.54 7.25
C GLY A 255 11.55 -6.43 7.45
N TYR A 256 12.29 -6.99 6.49
CA TYR A 256 13.73 -6.83 6.40
C TYR A 256 14.12 -6.22 5.05
N TYR A 257 15.05 -5.27 5.10
CA TYR A 257 15.77 -4.74 3.94
C TYR A 257 17.27 -4.90 4.18
N ASN A 258 17.97 -5.69 3.35
CA ASN A 258 19.40 -5.98 3.50
C ASN A 258 19.80 -6.32 4.95
N ASP A 259 19.09 -7.28 5.57
CA ASP A 259 19.27 -7.74 6.95
C ASP A 259 18.99 -6.72 8.05
N ARG A 260 18.32 -5.60 7.73
CA ARG A 260 17.88 -4.60 8.71
C ARG A 260 16.37 -4.64 8.87
N PRO A 261 15.85 -4.64 10.11
CA PRO A 261 14.41 -4.52 10.33
C PRO A 261 13.92 -3.18 9.79
N LEU A 262 12.75 -3.20 9.17
CA LEU A 262 12.09 -2.06 8.56
C LEU A 262 10.61 -2.08 8.91
N VAL A 263 10.04 -0.94 9.25
CA VAL A 263 8.61 -0.72 9.45
C VAL A 263 8.18 0.48 8.62
N ILE A 264 7.05 0.42 7.93
CA ILE A 264 6.69 1.44 6.94
C ILE A 264 5.26 1.85 7.16
N ASN A 265 5.04 3.13 7.48
CA ASN A 265 3.72 3.69 7.36
C ASN A 265 3.40 3.95 5.88
N LEU A 266 2.48 3.15 5.33
CA LEU A 266 2.10 3.24 3.92
C LEU A 266 1.33 4.51 3.55
N LYS A 267 0.89 5.29 4.54
CA LYS A 267 0.26 6.60 4.33
C LYS A 267 1.24 7.77 4.33
N GLU A 268 2.49 7.52 4.67
CA GLU A 268 3.53 8.56 4.74
C GLU A 268 4.62 8.37 3.68
N ILE A 269 4.41 7.45 2.73
CA ILE A 269 5.37 7.24 1.66
C ILE A 269 5.34 8.41 0.66
N GLU A 270 6.50 8.74 0.11
CA GLU A 270 6.60 9.70 -0.98
C GLU A 270 6.29 9.01 -2.31
N LEU A 271 5.13 9.32 -2.91
CA LEU A 271 4.66 8.64 -4.12
C LEU A 271 5.56 8.85 -5.35
N GLU A 272 6.41 9.88 -5.33
CA GLU A 272 7.31 10.21 -6.45
C GLU A 272 8.62 9.40 -6.41
N LYS A 273 8.93 8.72 -5.29
CA LYS A 273 10.16 7.94 -5.11
C LYS A 273 9.99 6.49 -5.58
N LYS A 274 11.10 5.92 -6.10
CA LYS A 274 11.20 4.49 -6.42
C LYS A 274 11.75 3.74 -5.20
N TYR A 275 11.02 2.73 -4.76
CA TYR A 275 11.38 1.89 -3.63
C TYR A 275 12.09 0.62 -4.09
N SER A 276 13.00 0.10 -3.26
CA SER A 276 13.79 -1.08 -3.61
C SER A 276 12.94 -2.35 -3.62
N GLU A 277 13.21 -3.25 -4.56
CA GLU A 277 12.52 -4.55 -4.70
C GLU A 277 13.06 -5.62 -3.75
N ASN A 278 14.15 -5.32 -3.02
CA ASN A 278 14.80 -6.23 -2.09
C ASN A 278 14.17 -6.22 -0.68
N MET A 279 12.84 -6.16 -0.62
CA MET A 279 12.11 -6.12 0.65
C MET A 279 11.44 -7.47 0.93
N ILE A 280 11.62 -7.98 2.13
CA ILE A 280 10.77 -9.05 2.68
C ILE A 280 9.82 -8.36 3.63
N VAL A 281 8.51 -8.56 3.48
CA VAL A 281 7.51 -7.83 4.26
C VAL A 281 6.48 -8.78 4.86
N VAL A 282 5.93 -8.38 5.99
CA VAL A 282 4.85 -9.05 6.69
C VAL A 282 3.75 -8.01 6.90
N ASN A 283 2.53 -8.36 6.49
CA ASN A 283 1.36 -7.53 6.76
C ASN A 283 1.21 -7.37 8.26
N THR A 284 1.31 -6.12 8.69
CA THR A 284 1.39 -5.76 10.10
C THR A 284 0.44 -4.60 10.35
N PHE A 285 -0.29 -4.68 11.44
CA PHE A 285 -1.30 -3.69 11.76
C PHE A 285 -1.10 -3.19 13.16
N LEU A 286 -1.17 -1.88 13.28
CA LEU A 286 -0.97 -1.16 14.53
C LEU A 286 -2.31 -0.74 15.12
N SER A 287 -2.44 -0.78 16.44
CA SER A 287 -3.61 -0.24 17.14
C SER A 287 -3.75 1.26 16.83
N SER A 288 -4.95 1.71 16.45
CA SER A 288 -5.14 3.08 15.95
C SER A 288 -4.99 4.22 16.94
N LEU A 289 -5.19 4.01 18.25
CA LEU A 289 -5.36 5.14 19.19
C LEU A 289 -4.14 5.42 20.05
N ASP A 290 -3.49 4.38 20.54
CA ASP A 290 -2.28 4.49 21.35
C ASP A 290 -1.04 4.01 20.59
N GLN A 291 -1.25 3.31 19.47
CA GLN A 291 -0.19 2.65 18.72
C GLN A 291 0.68 1.75 19.60
N GLU A 292 0.16 1.23 20.73
CA GLU A 292 0.95 0.43 21.67
C GLU A 292 1.01 -1.05 21.28
N TYR A 293 0.10 -1.51 20.43
CA TYR A 293 -0.05 -2.93 20.09
C TYR A 293 -0.01 -3.18 18.59
N LEU A 294 0.66 -4.27 18.21
CA LEU A 294 0.89 -4.64 16.84
C LEU A 294 0.52 -6.10 16.61
N VAL A 295 -0.27 -6.36 15.57
CA VAL A 295 -0.70 -7.70 15.16
C VAL A 295 -0.15 -7.99 13.77
N SER A 296 0.54 -9.11 13.64
CA SER A 296 0.95 -9.68 12.35
C SER A 296 0.44 -11.11 12.21
N ALA A 297 0.31 -11.60 10.97
CA ALA A 297 0.16 -13.03 10.71
C ALA A 297 1.33 -13.57 9.91
N ASP A 298 1.68 -14.81 10.23
CA ASP A 298 2.65 -15.58 9.46
C ASP A 298 2.00 -16.31 8.27
N VAL A 299 2.82 -17.07 7.53
CA VAL A 299 2.38 -17.88 6.38
C VAL A 299 1.46 -19.05 6.73
N ASN A 300 1.23 -19.32 8.00
CA ASN A 300 0.34 -20.37 8.49
C ASN A 300 -0.93 -19.79 9.14
N ASP A 301 -1.23 -18.51 8.89
CA ASP A 301 -2.32 -17.75 9.51
C ASP A 301 -2.26 -17.73 11.04
N ARG A 302 -1.05 -17.83 11.61
CA ARG A 302 -0.85 -17.66 13.05
C ARG A 302 -0.65 -16.19 13.34
N HIS A 303 -1.43 -15.69 14.27
CA HIS A 303 -1.33 -14.30 14.69
C HIS A 303 -0.31 -14.16 15.81
N ARG A 304 0.56 -13.17 15.66
CA ARG A 304 1.49 -12.72 16.70
C ARG A 304 1.07 -11.33 17.14
N LEU A 305 0.79 -11.19 18.42
CA LEU A 305 0.58 -9.91 19.07
C LEU A 305 1.88 -9.47 19.72
N MET A 306 2.15 -8.17 19.64
CA MET A 306 3.39 -7.53 20.05
C MET A 306 3.09 -6.20 20.73
N THR A 307 3.79 -5.90 21.82
CA THR A 307 3.73 -4.60 22.51
C THR A 307 4.92 -3.74 22.10
N ILE A 308 4.66 -2.46 21.84
CA ILE A 308 5.69 -1.50 21.41
C ILE A 308 5.80 -0.31 22.38
N ARG A 309 7.03 0.18 22.57
CA ARG A 309 7.37 1.16 23.61
C ARG A 309 7.51 2.61 23.13
N GLU A 310 8.13 2.77 21.98
CA GLU A 310 8.28 4.03 21.28
C GLU A 310 7.80 3.78 19.85
N VAL A 311 7.04 4.73 19.32
CA VAL A 311 6.55 4.70 17.94
C VAL A 311 7.08 5.96 17.30
N ASP A 312 8.28 5.86 16.73
CA ASP A 312 8.82 6.88 15.86
C ASP A 312 9.02 6.27 14.49
N PHE A 313 8.03 6.48 13.63
CA PHE A 313 8.15 6.18 12.21
C PHE A 313 9.09 7.21 11.61
N SER A 314 10.36 6.86 11.51
CA SER A 314 11.24 7.61 10.62
C SER A 314 10.63 7.50 9.21
N PRO A 315 10.53 8.61 8.46
CA PRO A 315 10.08 8.58 7.08
C PRO A 315 10.90 7.53 6.35
N LEU A 316 10.30 6.91 5.34
CA LEU A 316 10.92 5.81 4.63
C LEU A 316 12.21 6.26 3.94
N VAL A 317 13.32 6.26 4.70
CA VAL A 317 14.66 6.22 4.17
C VAL A 317 14.95 4.75 3.93
N ILE A 318 14.14 4.08 3.08
CA ILE A 318 14.74 3.10 2.18
C ILE A 318 15.81 3.94 1.51
N GLN A 319 17.07 3.67 1.87
CA GLN A 319 18.20 4.43 1.38
C GLN A 319 17.97 4.65 -0.11
N GLU A 320 17.65 5.89 -0.47
CA GLU A 320 17.45 6.29 -1.86
C GLU A 320 18.63 5.68 -2.62
N ARG A 321 18.36 5.01 -3.75
CA ARG A 321 19.45 4.54 -4.61
C ARG A 321 20.41 5.71 -4.77
N LYS A 322 21.66 5.53 -4.35
CA LYS A 322 22.64 6.62 -4.29
C LYS A 322 22.77 7.23 -5.68
N LEU A 323 22.81 8.56 -5.78
CA LEU A 323 23.06 9.19 -7.07
C LEU A 323 24.54 8.99 -7.41
N GLN A 324 24.86 8.25 -8.47
CA GLN A 324 26.25 7.85 -8.77
C GLN A 324 26.80 8.44 -10.07
N ASP A 325 25.94 8.87 -11.00
CA ASP A 325 26.34 9.50 -12.26
C ASP A 325 25.70 10.88 -12.44
N GLU A 326 26.06 11.86 -11.60
CA GLU A 326 25.57 13.24 -11.72
C GLU A 326 26.27 13.98 -12.87
N LYS A 327 25.57 14.15 -14.00
CA LYS A 327 26.01 14.97 -15.12
C LYS A 327 25.28 16.31 -15.09
N VAL A 328 26.01 17.39 -14.88
CA VAL A 328 25.45 18.75 -14.88
C VAL A 328 25.78 19.46 -16.19
N PHE A 329 24.76 20.00 -16.85
CA PHE A 329 24.94 20.79 -18.07
C PHE A 329 24.24 22.15 -17.93
N GLU A 330 24.93 23.22 -18.32
CA GLU A 330 24.33 24.52 -18.50
C GLU A 330 23.81 24.65 -19.94
N ILE A 331 22.53 24.99 -20.10
CA ILE A 331 21.88 25.07 -21.42
C ILE A 331 20.98 26.29 -21.53
N SER A 332 20.79 26.80 -22.75
CA SER A 332 19.87 27.92 -23.04
C SER A 332 18.61 27.47 -23.80
N SER A 333 18.35 26.17 -23.82
CA SER A 333 17.29 25.54 -24.62
C SER A 333 15.95 25.52 -23.91
N ARG A 334 14.86 25.56 -24.67
CA ARG A 334 13.48 25.51 -24.12
C ARG A 334 12.98 24.09 -23.86
N TYR A 335 13.51 23.12 -24.59
CA TYR A 335 13.19 21.71 -24.41
C TYR A 335 14.43 20.87 -24.72
N VAL A 336 14.41 19.61 -24.27
CA VAL A 336 15.36 18.58 -24.65
C VAL A 336 14.60 17.36 -25.17
N LEU A 337 15.08 16.77 -26.25
CA LEU A 337 14.66 15.46 -26.71
C LEU A 337 15.61 14.43 -26.10
N ILE A 338 15.06 13.45 -25.39
CA ILE A 338 15.82 12.30 -24.91
C ILE A 338 15.55 11.13 -25.85
N ASN A 339 16.60 10.59 -26.46
CA ASN A 339 16.53 9.36 -27.21
C ASN A 339 17.20 8.25 -26.39
N ILE A 340 16.50 7.14 -26.22
CA ILE A 340 16.95 5.98 -25.45
C ILE A 340 16.84 4.70 -26.29
N TRP A 341 17.81 3.82 -26.19
CA TRP A 341 17.80 2.49 -26.79
C TRP A 341 18.78 1.57 -26.04
N ASP A 342 18.63 0.26 -26.28
CA ASP A 342 19.60 -0.75 -25.86
C ASP A 342 20.75 -0.81 -26.89
N ASP A 343 21.96 -0.37 -26.51
CA ASP A 343 23.14 -0.36 -27.36
C ASP A 343 23.92 -1.68 -27.36
N GLU A 344 23.55 -2.63 -26.50
CA GLU A 344 24.27 -3.91 -26.33
C GLU A 344 23.43 -5.10 -26.80
N LYS A 345 22.43 -5.54 -26.03
CA LYS A 345 21.66 -6.76 -26.29
C LYS A 345 20.33 -6.79 -25.52
N ILE A 346 19.22 -6.83 -26.27
CA ILE A 346 17.86 -7.00 -25.73
C ILE A 346 17.78 -8.27 -24.87
N ASP A 347 17.81 -8.10 -23.55
CA ASP A 347 17.75 -9.17 -22.56
C ASP A 347 16.61 -9.00 -21.54
N GLY A 348 15.77 -7.98 -21.73
CA GLY A 348 14.53 -7.77 -20.97
C GLY A 348 14.56 -6.56 -20.03
N ASP A 349 15.63 -5.77 -20.05
CA ASP A 349 15.77 -4.59 -19.22
C ASP A 349 14.63 -3.58 -19.34
N THR A 350 14.37 -2.93 -18.22
CA THR A 350 13.40 -1.85 -18.14
C THR A 350 14.11 -0.53 -17.79
N LEU A 351 13.64 0.55 -18.41
CA LEU A 351 14.07 1.91 -18.11
C LEU A 351 12.86 2.77 -17.71
N SER A 352 12.98 3.43 -16.56
CA SER A 352 12.07 4.50 -16.16
C SER A 352 12.83 5.83 -16.09
N ILE A 353 12.15 6.90 -16.48
CA ILE A 353 12.68 8.27 -16.48
C ILE A 353 11.75 9.14 -15.65
N ASN A 354 12.31 9.74 -14.61
CA ASN A 354 11.67 10.80 -13.83
C ASN A 354 12.22 12.16 -14.29
N PHE A 355 11.34 13.11 -14.57
CA PHE A 355 11.69 14.47 -14.92
C PHE A 355 11.03 15.46 -13.94
N ASN A 356 11.85 16.19 -13.19
CA ASN A 356 11.40 17.18 -12.20
C ASN A 356 10.36 16.65 -11.21
N GLY A 357 10.55 15.42 -10.73
CA GLY A 357 9.63 14.74 -9.79
C GLY A 357 8.50 13.96 -10.47
N LYS A 358 8.31 14.08 -11.80
CA LYS A 358 7.24 13.40 -12.54
C LYS A 358 7.76 12.30 -13.44
N TRP A 359 7.12 11.14 -13.39
CA TRP A 359 7.39 10.04 -14.33
C TRP A 359 6.96 10.43 -15.75
N VAL A 360 7.93 10.47 -16.66
CA VAL A 360 7.71 10.71 -18.10
C VAL A 360 7.86 9.43 -18.92
N LEU A 361 8.46 8.40 -18.32
CA LEU A 361 8.54 7.05 -18.84
C LEU A 361 8.61 6.08 -17.66
N LYS A 362 7.85 4.99 -17.68
CA LYS A 362 7.83 3.99 -16.62
C LYS A 362 7.89 2.59 -17.21
N ASP A 363 8.74 1.75 -16.63
CA ASP A 363 8.95 0.34 -16.94
C ASP A 363 9.05 0.03 -18.43
N TYR A 364 9.70 0.91 -19.19
CA TYR A 364 9.82 0.74 -20.63
C TYR A 364 10.85 -0.33 -20.94
N HIS A 365 10.41 -1.43 -21.54
CA HIS A 365 11.32 -2.44 -22.07
C HIS A 365 12.22 -1.84 -23.14
N LEU A 366 13.52 -1.84 -22.86
CA LEU A 366 14.50 -1.36 -23.82
C LEU A 366 14.55 -2.29 -25.03
N ILE A 367 14.54 -1.68 -26.21
CA ILE A 367 14.65 -2.35 -27.51
C ILE A 367 15.75 -1.65 -28.31
N LYS A 368 16.12 -2.24 -29.45
CA LYS A 368 17.14 -1.67 -30.36
C LYS A 368 16.72 -0.36 -31.04
N GLU A 369 15.42 -0.10 -31.12
CA GLU A 369 14.88 1.08 -31.79
C GLU A 369 14.89 2.28 -30.83
N GLU A 370 15.34 3.43 -31.33
CA GLU A 370 15.39 4.66 -30.52
C GLU A 370 13.96 5.12 -30.16
N LYS A 371 13.71 5.29 -28.86
CA LYS A 371 12.51 5.96 -28.36
C LYS A 371 12.84 7.40 -27.97
N THR A 372 12.14 8.35 -28.58
CA THR A 372 12.32 9.78 -28.32
C THR A 372 11.23 10.33 -27.38
N ILE A 373 11.64 11.10 -26.38
CA ILE A 373 10.75 11.78 -25.42
C ILE A 373 11.09 13.26 -25.40
N LEU A 374 10.08 14.12 -25.58
CA LEU A 374 10.24 15.57 -25.49
C LEU A 374 9.99 16.03 -24.05
N LEU A 375 10.97 16.70 -23.46
CA LEU A 375 10.88 17.27 -22.12
C LEU A 375 10.95 18.80 -22.18
N PRO A 376 9.86 19.52 -21.83
CA PRO A 376 9.89 20.97 -21.75
C PRO A 376 10.65 21.41 -20.49
N LEU A 377 11.61 22.32 -20.65
CA LEU A 377 12.45 22.79 -19.55
C LEU A 377 11.78 23.97 -18.83
N LYS A 378 11.83 23.95 -17.50
CA LYS A 378 11.38 25.06 -16.65
C LYS A 378 12.41 26.17 -16.65
N LYS A 379 11.96 27.38 -17.00
CA LYS A 379 12.80 28.57 -17.14
C LYS A 379 13.44 28.94 -15.79
N ASN A 380 14.75 29.17 -15.80
CA ASN A 380 15.55 29.62 -14.65
C ASN A 380 15.51 28.66 -13.44
N GLU A 381 15.17 27.39 -13.67
CA GLU A 381 15.21 26.32 -12.67
C GLU A 381 16.21 25.23 -13.09
N ALA A 382 16.71 24.48 -12.11
CA ALA A 382 17.41 23.23 -12.38
C ALA A 382 16.37 22.19 -12.82
N ASN A 383 16.59 21.61 -13.99
CA ASN A 383 15.74 20.56 -14.53
C ASN A 383 16.43 19.21 -14.32
N GLU A 384 15.85 18.35 -13.50
CA GLU A 384 16.44 17.06 -13.13
C GLU A 384 15.80 15.93 -13.94
N ILE A 385 16.65 15.09 -14.53
CA ILE A 385 16.27 13.86 -15.22
C ILE A 385 16.95 12.71 -14.49
N ILE A 386 16.16 11.82 -13.87
CA ILE A 386 16.67 10.66 -13.13
C ILE A 386 16.35 9.40 -13.94
N PHE A 387 17.39 8.59 -14.18
CA PHE A 387 17.29 7.32 -14.89
C PHE A 387 17.26 6.18 -13.88
N HIS A 388 16.24 5.36 -13.98
CA HIS A 388 16.07 4.15 -13.19
C HIS A 388 16.09 2.97 -14.15
N ALA A 389 17.26 2.37 -14.36
CA ALA A 389 17.36 1.13 -15.12
C ALA A 389 17.26 -0.07 -14.17
N GLU A 390 16.62 -1.13 -14.62
CA GLU A 390 16.61 -2.41 -13.93
C GLU A 390 17.12 -3.49 -14.85
N ASN A 391 18.15 -4.18 -14.37
CA ASN A 391 18.73 -5.32 -15.05
C ASN A 391 17.90 -6.56 -14.70
N LEU A 392 17.12 -7.02 -15.67
CA LEU A 392 16.36 -8.27 -15.57
C LEU A 392 17.04 -9.41 -16.35
N GLY A 393 18.16 -9.10 -17.01
CA GLY A 393 18.98 -10.02 -17.78
C GLY A 393 20.06 -10.74 -16.98
N SER A 394 20.97 -11.39 -17.70
CA SER A 394 22.02 -12.26 -17.12
C SER A 394 23.42 -11.63 -17.12
N ILE A 395 23.55 -10.38 -17.58
CA ILE A 395 24.82 -9.67 -17.75
C ILE A 395 24.73 -8.32 -17.03
N PRO A 396 25.48 -8.08 -15.93
CA PRO A 396 25.53 -6.77 -15.26
C PRO A 396 26.63 -5.84 -15.80
N PRO A 397 26.51 -4.49 -15.73
CA PRO A 397 25.31 -3.65 -15.65
C PRO A 397 24.91 -3.13 -17.06
N ASN A 398 23.62 -3.17 -17.35
CA ASN A 398 23.12 -2.86 -18.68
C ASN A 398 23.07 -1.34 -18.90
N THR A 399 23.81 -0.93 -19.92
CA THR A 399 24.06 0.45 -20.26
C THR A 399 22.89 0.96 -21.10
N ALA A 400 22.24 2.06 -20.69
CA ALA A 400 21.30 2.74 -21.58
C ALA A 400 22.07 3.83 -22.33
N ALA A 401 22.13 3.73 -23.66
CA ALA A 401 22.62 4.82 -24.48
C ALA A 401 21.57 5.93 -24.48
N VAL A 402 21.99 7.12 -24.05
CA VAL A 402 21.13 8.30 -23.96
C VAL A 402 21.69 9.38 -24.86
N ARG A 403 20.88 9.84 -25.80
CA ARG A 403 21.19 11.01 -26.63
C ARG A 403 20.25 12.16 -26.29
N LEU A 404 20.80 13.22 -25.73
CA LEU A 404 20.12 14.50 -25.56
C LEU A 404 20.26 15.33 -26.83
N GLU A 405 19.15 15.77 -27.38
CA GLU A 405 19.10 16.71 -28.49
C GLU A 405 18.37 17.99 -28.05
N TYR A 406 19.07 19.11 -28.15
CA TYR A 406 18.61 20.42 -27.70
C TYR A 406 17.93 21.17 -28.87
N ASP A 407 17.06 22.14 -28.55
CA ASP A 407 16.32 22.93 -29.55
C ASP A 407 17.21 23.73 -30.54
N ASN A 408 18.48 23.92 -30.20
CA ASN A 408 19.49 24.55 -31.05
C ASN A 408 20.22 23.56 -31.98
N GLY A 409 19.79 22.29 -32.02
CA GLY A 409 20.38 21.21 -32.83
C GLY A 409 21.62 20.56 -32.22
N THR A 410 22.08 21.00 -31.05
CA THR A 410 23.22 20.38 -30.36
C THR A 410 22.82 19.00 -29.86
N LYS A 411 23.67 17.99 -30.08
CA LYS A 411 23.46 16.62 -29.60
C LYS A 411 24.56 16.23 -28.63
N LYS A 412 24.19 15.54 -27.56
CA LYS A 412 25.12 14.93 -26.59
C LYS A 412 24.70 13.49 -26.35
N GLU A 413 25.61 12.57 -26.66
CA GLU A 413 25.39 11.15 -26.45
C GLU A 413 26.30 10.66 -25.33
N PHE A 414 25.76 9.83 -24.46
CA PHE A 414 26.51 9.21 -23.40
C PHE A 414 25.77 7.99 -22.89
N ASN A 415 26.56 7.15 -22.25
CA ASN A 415 26.06 5.96 -21.59
C ASN A 415 25.67 6.33 -20.16
N MET A 416 24.47 5.90 -19.77
CA MET A 416 23.96 6.01 -18.40
C MET A 416 23.96 4.62 -17.79
N ARG A 417 24.59 4.49 -16.63
CA ARG A 417 24.50 3.28 -15.83
C ARG A 417 23.56 3.55 -14.66
N SER A 418 22.74 2.57 -14.37
CA SER A 418 21.97 2.50 -13.14
C SER A 418 22.02 1.05 -12.72
N ASP A 419 22.33 0.82 -11.45
CA ASP A 419 22.27 -0.50 -10.85
C ASP A 419 21.20 -0.50 -9.74
N PHE A 420 21.13 -1.60 -9.00
CA PHE A 420 20.17 -1.75 -7.91
C PHE A 420 20.44 -0.82 -6.72
N ASP A 421 21.67 -0.31 -6.58
CA ASP A 421 22.12 0.51 -5.46
C ASP A 421 22.22 2.01 -5.81
N ALA A 422 22.26 2.34 -7.11
CA ALA A 422 22.49 3.69 -7.61
C ALA A 422 21.74 4.07 -8.90
N ASN A 423 21.25 5.30 -8.94
CA ASN A 423 20.63 5.91 -10.13
C ASN A 423 21.60 6.86 -10.82
N GLY A 424 21.47 6.93 -12.15
CA GLY A 424 22.11 7.97 -12.94
C GLY A 424 21.24 9.23 -13.00
N ILE A 425 21.84 10.42 -12.91
CA ILE A 425 21.11 11.69 -12.90
C ILE A 425 21.72 12.72 -13.84
N ILE A 426 20.88 13.42 -14.57
CA ILE A 426 21.27 14.56 -15.39
C ILE A 426 20.57 15.80 -14.86
N LYS A 427 21.36 16.82 -14.52
CA LYS A 427 20.85 18.14 -14.16
C LYS A 427 21.11 19.11 -15.29
N LEU A 428 20.04 19.70 -15.81
CA LEU A 428 20.07 20.72 -16.85
C LEU A 428 19.75 22.07 -16.21
N ILE A 429 20.76 22.92 -16.07
CA ILE A 429 20.61 24.26 -15.52
C ILE A 429 20.30 25.19 -16.68
N GLN A 430 19.04 25.65 -16.76
CA GLN A 430 18.63 26.57 -17.81
C GLN A 430 19.11 28.00 -17.48
N LYS A 431 20.00 28.55 -18.30
CA LYS A 431 20.41 29.96 -18.23
C LYS A 431 19.70 30.78 -19.29
N ASP A 432 19.26 31.98 -18.90
CA ASP A 432 18.85 33.00 -19.86
C ASP A 432 20.04 33.34 -20.78
N LYS A 433 19.73 33.49 -22.08
CA LYS A 433 20.69 33.96 -23.08
C LYS A 433 20.88 35.47 -22.96
#